data_AF-A0A948R3R9-F1
#
_entry.id   AF-A0A948R3R9-F1
#
_cell.length_a   1.000
_cell.length_b   1.000
_cell.length_c   1.000
_cell.angle_alpha   90.00
_cell.angle_beta   90.00
_cell.angle_gamma   90.00
#
_symmetry.space_group_name_H-M   'P 1'
#
loop_
_entity.id
_entity.type
_entity.pdbx_description
1 polymer ?
#
loop_
_entity_poly.entity_id
_entity_poly.type
_entity_poly.pdbx_seq_one_letter_code
_entity_poly.pdbx_strand_id
1 'polypeptide(L)'
;MTSRERRLKTFMYDRLYFHPEQIAAAERARDVVARLFAAYSQDAKLMPSDWHQRLPEHEPQRSRMIADFIAGMSDRFAMQACAAIYGTHPAGLINV
;
A
#
# COMPACT_ATOMS: atom_id res chain seq x y z
N MET A 1 -18.95 -5.39 -23.99
CA MET A 1 -19.01 -6.42 -22.93
C MET A 1 -20.23 -7.31 -23.15
N THR A 2 -20.05 -8.63 -23.17
CA THR A 2 -21.14 -9.61 -23.43
C THR A 2 -22.00 -9.84 -22.17
N SER A 3 -23.25 -10.34 -22.31
CA SER A 3 -24.16 -10.51 -21.16
C SER A 3 -23.68 -11.51 -20.11
N ARG A 4 -22.86 -12.49 -20.52
CA ARG A 4 -22.19 -13.46 -19.62
C ARG A 4 -21.13 -12.78 -18.75
N GLU A 5 -20.33 -11.89 -19.33
CA GLU A 5 -19.28 -11.17 -18.61
C GLU A 5 -19.88 -10.27 -17.52
N ARG A 6 -21.01 -9.61 -17.81
CA ARG A 6 -21.71 -8.77 -16.84
C ARG A 6 -22.26 -9.59 -15.66
N ARG A 7 -22.88 -10.74 -15.92
CA ARG A 7 -23.37 -11.65 -14.85
C ARG A 7 -22.24 -12.19 -13.99
N LEU A 8 -21.10 -12.54 -14.58
CA LEU A 8 -19.93 -12.99 -13.83
C LEU A 8 -19.40 -11.88 -12.92
N LYS A 9 -19.26 -10.64 -13.43
CA LYS A 9 -18.83 -9.51 -12.61
C LYS A 9 -19.78 -9.27 -11.44
N THR A 10 -21.10 -9.24 -11.66
CA THR A 10 -22.09 -9.08 -10.57
C THR A 10 -21.93 -10.18 -9.51
N PHE A 11 -21.83 -11.45 -9.91
CA PHE A 11 -21.58 -12.55 -8.97
C PHE A 11 -20.26 -12.38 -8.19
N MET A 12 -19.17 -11.99 -8.86
CA MET A 12 -17.89 -11.75 -8.19
C MET A 12 -17.94 -10.57 -7.22
N TYR A 13 -18.65 -9.49 -7.56
CA TYR A 13 -18.84 -8.37 -6.64
C TYR A 13 -19.63 -8.80 -5.40
N ASP A 14 -20.76 -9.48 -5.59
CA ASP A 14 -21.64 -9.91 -4.50
C ASP A 14 -20.99 -10.96 -3.57
N ARG A 15 -20.15 -11.84 -4.11
CA ARG A 15 -19.64 -13.02 -3.37
C ARG A 15 -18.17 -12.96 -3.02
N LEU A 16 -17.36 -12.17 -3.72
CA LEU A 16 -15.91 -12.13 -3.54
C LEU A 16 -15.43 -10.75 -3.05
N TYR A 17 -15.74 -9.67 -3.77
CA TYR A 17 -15.16 -8.35 -3.48
C TYR A 17 -15.75 -7.65 -2.24
N PHE A 18 -17.03 -7.84 -1.94
CA PHE A 18 -17.67 -7.27 -0.74
C PHE A 18 -17.67 -8.21 0.46
N HIS A 19 -16.88 -9.29 0.42
CA HIS A 19 -16.74 -10.17 1.58
C HIS A 19 -16.08 -9.40 2.74
N PRO A 20 -16.58 -9.51 3.98
CA PRO A 20 -16.05 -8.77 5.14
C PRO A 20 -14.53 -8.89 5.32
N GLU A 21 -13.97 -10.07 4.99
CA GLU A 21 -12.52 -10.31 5.05
C GLU A 21 -11.73 -9.46 4.05
N GLN A 22 -12.27 -9.21 2.85
CA GLN A 22 -11.63 -8.38 1.82
C GLN A 22 -11.67 -6.90 2.21
N ILE A 23 -12.79 -6.44 2.78
CA ILE A 23 -12.91 -5.08 3.31
C ILE A 23 -11.88 -4.88 4.43
N ALA A 24 -11.81 -5.82 5.38
CA ALA A 24 -10.84 -5.75 6.47
C ALA A 24 -9.39 -5.81 5.97
N ALA A 25 -9.09 -6.59 4.92
CA ALA A 25 -7.77 -6.60 4.29
C ALA A 25 -7.44 -5.26 3.63
N ALA A 26 -8.39 -4.64 2.93
CA ALA A 26 -8.21 -3.34 2.31
C ALA A 26 -7.98 -2.22 3.35
N GLU A 27 -8.67 -2.26 4.49
CA GLU A 27 -8.44 -1.33 5.59
C GLU A 27 -7.02 -1.47 6.19
N ARG A 28 -6.55 -2.70 6.35
CA ARG A 28 -5.16 -2.95 6.80
C ARG A 28 -4.13 -2.47 5.79
N ALA A 29 -4.35 -2.72 4.50
CA ALA A 29 -3.46 -2.23 3.44
C ALA A 29 -3.41 -0.69 3.46
N ARG A 30 -4.55 -0.02 3.66
CA ARG A 30 -4.61 1.44 3.81
C ARG A 30 -3.77 1.93 5.00
N ASP A 31 -3.85 1.26 6.15
CA ASP A 31 -3.04 1.61 7.33
C ASP A 31 -1.53 1.48 7.05
N VAL A 32 -1.11 0.38 6.41
CA VAL A 32 0.29 0.17 6.03
C VAL A 32 0.80 1.29 5.12
N VAL A 33 0.04 1.64 4.08
CA VAL A 33 0.40 2.71 3.14
C VAL A 33 0.49 4.06 3.87
N ALA A 34 -0.48 4.38 4.72
CA ALA A 34 -0.49 5.63 5.48
C ALA A 34 0.71 5.74 6.43
N ARG A 35 1.05 4.66 7.13
CA ARG A 35 2.21 4.60 8.04
C ARG A 35 3.53 4.74 7.30
N LEU A 36 3.70 4.04 6.18
CA LEU A 36 4.90 4.17 5.34
C LEU A 36 5.07 5.60 4.83
N PHE A 37 3.99 6.21 4.32
CA PHE A 37 4.02 7.59 3.86
C PHE A 37 4.43 8.54 4.99
N ALA A 38 3.80 8.41 6.15
CA ALA A 38 4.12 9.22 7.32
C ALA A 38 5.60 9.06 7.72
N ALA A 39 6.10 7.83 7.83
CA ALA A 39 7.49 7.55 8.18
C ALA A 39 8.48 8.20 7.20
N TYR A 40 8.30 8.02 5.89
CA TYR A 40 9.21 8.57 4.88
C TYR A 40 9.10 10.09 4.77
N SER A 41 7.93 10.67 5.02
CA SER A 41 7.76 12.12 5.03
C SER A 41 8.50 12.77 6.21
N GLN A 42 8.53 12.10 7.37
CA GLN A 42 9.21 12.55 8.59
C GLN A 42 10.72 12.32 8.56
N ASP A 43 11.15 11.15 8.10
CA ASP A 43 12.56 10.81 7.94
C ASP A 43 12.80 10.08 6.61
N ALA A 44 13.27 10.84 5.62
CA ALA A 44 13.58 10.31 4.30
C ALA A 44 14.72 9.28 4.33
N LYS A 45 15.58 9.25 5.38
CA LYS A 45 16.67 8.27 5.49
C LYS A 45 16.17 6.85 5.71
N LEU A 46 14.90 6.67 6.06
CA LEU A 46 14.24 5.37 6.12
C LEU A 46 13.97 4.78 4.73
N MET A 47 14.01 5.61 3.67
CA MET A 47 13.95 5.14 2.28
C MET A 47 15.34 4.65 1.83
N PRO A 48 15.42 3.77 0.80
CA PRO A 48 16.67 3.42 0.17
C PRO A 48 17.48 4.66 -0.27
N SER A 49 18.81 4.53 -0.28
CA SER A 49 19.75 5.62 -0.60
C SER A 49 19.37 6.38 -1.87
N ASP A 50 19.09 5.63 -2.92
CA ASP A 50 18.88 6.16 -4.27
C ASP A 50 17.60 7.00 -4.36
N TRP A 51 16.61 6.71 -3.51
CA TRP A 51 15.37 7.45 -3.45
C TRP A 51 15.48 8.71 -2.60
N HIS A 52 16.05 8.62 -1.39
CA HIS A 52 16.11 9.79 -0.52
C HIS A 52 17.12 10.85 -1.01
N GLN A 53 18.20 10.44 -1.67
CA GLN A 53 19.18 11.37 -2.25
C GLN A 53 18.61 12.18 -3.42
N ARG A 54 17.60 11.65 -4.09
CA ARG A 54 16.92 12.30 -5.22
C ARG A 54 15.63 13.00 -4.81
N LEU A 55 15.31 12.97 -3.52
CA LEU A 55 14.02 13.43 -3.02
C LEU A 55 13.95 14.97 -3.09
N PRO A 56 12.93 15.54 -3.74
CA PRO A 56 12.77 16.99 -3.80
C PRO A 56 12.64 17.62 -2.40
N GLU A 57 13.13 18.85 -2.29
CA GLU A 57 13.03 19.63 -1.04
C GLU A 57 11.63 20.21 -0.83
N HIS A 58 10.90 20.48 -1.91
CA HIS A 58 9.64 21.19 -1.86
C HIS A 58 8.44 20.34 -2.29
N GLU A 59 7.29 20.70 -1.72
CA GLU A 59 6.00 20.16 -2.11
C GLU A 59 5.47 20.83 -3.38
N PRO A 60 4.68 20.13 -4.21
CA PRO A 60 4.15 18.77 -4.00
C PRO A 60 5.06 17.63 -4.51
N GLN A 61 6.21 17.95 -5.12
CA GLN A 61 7.06 16.96 -5.78
C GLN A 61 7.66 15.96 -4.79
N ARG A 62 7.98 16.44 -3.58
CA ARG A 62 8.44 15.59 -2.48
C ARG A 62 7.42 14.51 -2.13
N SER A 63 6.18 14.88 -1.80
CA SER A 63 5.13 13.92 -1.48
C SER A 63 4.80 12.98 -2.65
N ARG A 64 4.82 13.48 -3.89
CA ARG A 64 4.61 12.63 -5.07
C ARG A 64 5.68 11.56 -5.21
N MET A 65 6.96 11.91 -5.04
CA MET A 65 8.04 10.93 -5.16
C MET A 65 7.98 9.87 -4.05
N ILE A 66 7.58 10.23 -2.83
CA ILE A 66 7.33 9.26 -1.76
C ILE A 66 6.17 8.34 -2.14
N ALA A 67 5.08 8.89 -2.68
CA ALA A 67 3.93 8.10 -3.13
C ALA A 67 4.31 7.14 -4.28
N ASP A 68 5.12 7.59 -5.24
CA ASP A 68 5.61 6.77 -6.35
C ASP A 68 6.49 5.61 -5.84
N PHE A 69 7.34 5.88 -4.84
CA PHE A 69 8.15 4.84 -4.19
C PHE A 69 7.27 3.78 -3.53
N ILE A 70 6.25 4.19 -2.77
CA ILE A 70 5.30 3.28 -2.11
C ILE A 70 4.48 2.50 -3.14
N ALA A 71 4.01 3.15 -4.20
CA ALA A 71 3.27 2.49 -5.27
C ALA A 71 4.10 1.45 -6.05
N GLY A 72 5.42 1.61 -6.06
CA GLY A 72 6.36 0.64 -6.63
C GLY A 72 6.67 -0.57 -5.74
N MET A 73 6.19 -0.61 -4.49
CA MET A 73 6.43 -1.72 -3.58
C MET A 73 5.55 -2.92 -3.91
N SER A 74 6.10 -4.12 -3.74
CA SER A 74 5.28 -5.32 -3.56
C SER A 74 4.68 -5.35 -2.16
N ASP A 75 3.55 -6.02 -1.96
CA ASP A 75 2.90 -6.14 -0.65
C ASP A 75 3.85 -6.73 0.40
N ARG A 76 4.61 -7.76 0.02
CA ARG A 76 5.64 -8.36 0.88
C ARG A 76 6.68 -7.34 1.33
N PHE A 77 7.16 -6.50 0.42
CA PHE A 77 8.15 -5.48 0.74
C PHE A 77 7.56 -4.38 1.63
N ALA A 78 6.35 -3.91 1.34
CA ALA A 78 5.66 -2.90 2.14
C ALA A 78 5.43 -3.37 3.59
N MET A 79 4.99 -4.62 3.77
CA MET A 79 4.83 -5.22 5.10
C MET A 79 6.15 -5.33 5.86
N GLN A 80 7.22 -5.77 5.20
CA GLN A 80 8.56 -5.87 5.79
C GLN A 80 9.11 -4.49 6.19
N ALA A 81 8.97 -3.48 5.33
CA ALA A 81 9.40 -2.12 5.61
C ALA A 81 8.62 -1.53 6.80
N CYS A 82 7.30 -1.70 6.82
CA CYS A 82 6.46 -1.24 7.92
C CYS A 82 6.84 -1.92 9.24
N ALA A 83 7.09 -3.23 9.22
CA ALA A 83 7.55 -3.98 10.38
C ALA A 83 8.94 -3.54 10.86
N ALA A 84 9.87 -3.25 9.95
CA ALA A 84 11.21 -2.76 10.30
C ALA A 84 11.18 -1.38 10.96
N ILE A 85 10.29 -0.49 10.49
CA ILE A 85 10.18 0.88 11.01
C ILE A 85 9.46 0.90 12.37
N TYR A 86 8.40 0.12 12.54
CA TYR A 86 7.52 0.20 13.71
C TYR A 86 7.60 -0.98 14.67
N GLY A 87 8.38 -2.02 14.36
CA GLY A 87 8.57 -3.20 15.21
C GLY A 87 7.39 -4.18 15.23
N THR A 88 6.35 -3.98 14.42
CA THR A 88 5.15 -4.83 14.39
C THR A 88 4.82 -5.25 12.97
N HIS A 89 4.64 -6.55 12.73
CA HIS A 89 4.11 -7.04 11.47
C HIS A 89 2.62 -6.70 11.37
N PRO A 90 2.13 -6.08 10.28
CA PRO A 90 0.70 -5.94 10.05
C PRO A 90 0.05 -7.34 10.06
N ALA A 91 -0.81 -7.61 11.04
CA ALA A 91 -1.47 -8.91 11.18
C ALA A 91 -2.64 -9.01 10.20
N GLY A 92 -2.91 -10.19 9.63
CA GLY A 92 -4.08 -10.42 8.77
C GLY A 92 -3.95 -9.98 7.31
N LEU A 93 -2.75 -9.63 6.85
CA LEU A 93 -2.40 -9.60 5.42
C LEU A 93 -1.62 -10.88 5.12
N ILE A 94 -2.34 -11.99 4.90
CA ILE A 94 -1.75 -13.29 4.52
C ILE A 94 -2.15 -13.54 3.07
N ASN A 95 -1.16 -13.72 2.20
CA ASN A 95 -1.32 -13.98 0.77
C ASN A 95 -2.09 -12.89 0.00
N VAL A 96 -1.53 -11.69 -0.08
CA VAL A 96 -1.70 -10.87 -1.29
C VAL A 96 -0.53 -11.16 -2.22
#